data_AF-R6DQ40-F1
#
_entry.id   AF-R6DQ40-F1
#
_cell.length_a   1.000
_cell.length_b   1.000
_cell.length_c   1.000
_cell.angle_alpha   90.00
_cell.angle_beta   90.00
_cell.angle_gamma   90.00
#
_symmetry.space_group_name_H-M   'P 1'
#
loop_
_entity.id
_entity.type
_entity.pdbx_description
1 polymer ?
#
loop_
_entity_poly.entity_id
_entity_poly.type
_entity_poly.pdbx_seq_one_letter_code
_entity_poly.pdbx_strand_id
1 'polypeptide(L)'
;MKRIFSITITLLLCFSLVGAALNLPQVNNDSYAYAAESSDGFTSQKIDGVKASITAQGNMTISWGPIAFADGYQVYKSTRRDGGYKRIAIQKSDSSMYCYDDKTTLGKMYYYKVRAYRTVNGVKQYTQYSSAASRRMTAGPLNIFNAKITVAGKATVEVSFLYDGDGYQIYSHDLSTNKKVLLKTVKNNQQQRVSFTLKNPKDSVTFVARNYIIKNGKKYYGDYGDYFTVFVNGNEEVKIGNKKLRNIVKKAVGGGKITKNKLAKIWSIESKAPYEDWELGDCSKNDFSFLKYCNGLGTLDLSYCELKDASYIFDNLPRANRIRELDFSSNQIKNVAGIEKLKKLETVNLESNMLTTIDGIEKLDNLTELNIGDNHITDFSAIRDLKHRIVLYYYAHNGAMPWNQELLGESTNCREFVAICKEKYIEDVYAEYNENEAKGEDLLDSIISKIISDNMTDYQKIKAIHDYIVNNFTYGGYPSMSLVPLYYPALYYNRGVCADYAFANDALLGRVGIKSFYITSDYGEGHAWNIVQLDGQYYHVDCTWDDPIGGSLRYMYFLISDAQMNVNRYYPWETSKYPACPNNYS
;
A
#
# COMPACT_ATOMS: atom_id res chain seq x y z
N MET A 1 24.10 -4.69 13.15
CA MET A 1 24.25 -6.16 13.31
C MET A 1 24.25 -6.80 11.93
N LYS A 2 25.22 -7.70 11.69
CA LYS A 2 25.53 -8.41 10.44
C LYS A 2 24.31 -9.23 9.96
N ARG A 3 23.88 -9.15 8.68
CA ARG A 3 24.37 -9.80 7.44
C ARG A 3 23.90 -11.27 7.30
N ILE A 4 23.33 -11.57 6.12
CA ILE A 4 23.54 -12.77 5.25
C ILE A 4 22.31 -13.64 4.90
N PHE A 5 22.15 -13.74 3.58
CA PHE A 5 21.44 -14.69 2.73
C PHE A 5 21.57 -16.17 3.13
N SER A 6 20.52 -16.95 2.90
CA SER A 6 20.56 -18.42 2.91
C SER A 6 19.99 -18.95 1.59
N ILE A 7 20.83 -19.60 0.78
CA ILE A 7 20.40 -20.52 -0.29
C ILE A 7 21.36 -21.72 -0.32
N THR A 8 20.73 -22.90 -0.26
CA THR A 8 21.17 -24.27 -0.60
C THR A 8 22.31 -24.92 0.16
N ILE A 9 22.03 -26.11 0.71
CA ILE A 9 22.55 -27.42 0.25
C ILE A 9 21.83 -28.52 1.05
N THR A 10 21.28 -29.54 0.37
CA THR A 10 20.85 -30.78 1.03
C THR A 10 21.13 -31.98 0.11
N LEU A 11 22.14 -32.74 0.55
CA LEU A 11 22.40 -34.17 0.43
C LEU A 11 22.42 -34.88 -0.94
N LEU A 12 23.52 -35.60 -1.19
CA LEU A 12 23.53 -37.06 -0.99
C LEU A 12 24.93 -37.57 -0.58
N LEU A 13 24.91 -38.65 0.20
CA LEU A 13 25.93 -39.18 1.12
C LEU A 13 26.57 -40.48 0.59
N CYS A 14 27.67 -40.88 1.25
CA CYS A 14 28.23 -42.24 1.41
C CYS A 14 29.22 -42.74 0.32
N PHE A 15 30.38 -43.33 0.61
CA PHE A 15 31.08 -43.73 1.84
C PHE A 15 32.58 -43.91 1.50
N SER A 16 33.50 -43.53 2.39
CA SER A 16 34.87 -44.07 2.43
C SER A 16 35.36 -44.09 3.87
N LEU A 17 35.72 -45.27 4.39
CA LEU A 17 36.75 -45.53 5.41
C LEU A 17 36.59 -46.95 5.94
N VAL A 18 37.49 -47.86 5.55
CA VAL A 18 38.26 -48.71 6.48
C VAL A 18 39.56 -49.07 5.76
N GLY A 19 40.68 -48.62 6.29
CA GLY A 19 41.99 -49.21 6.00
C GLY A 19 42.33 -50.20 7.11
N ALA A 20 42.75 -51.40 6.73
CA ALA A 20 43.58 -52.27 7.55
C ALA A 20 44.57 -52.97 6.62
N ALA A 21 45.86 -52.77 6.90
CA ALA A 21 46.98 -53.33 6.16
C ALA A 21 47.16 -54.82 6.47
N LEU A 22 47.59 -55.61 5.48
CA LEU A 22 48.37 -56.84 5.64
C LEU A 22 49.15 -57.14 4.34
N ASN A 23 50.35 -57.69 4.53
CA ASN A 23 51.52 -57.70 3.65
C ASN A 23 51.45 -58.57 2.37
N LEU A 24 51.99 -58.01 1.26
CA LEU A 24 52.89 -58.50 0.19
C LEU A 24 53.13 -60.03 -0.01
N PRO A 25 53.32 -60.53 -1.26
CA PRO A 25 54.58 -60.31 -1.99
C PRO A 25 54.51 -60.06 -3.51
N GLN A 26 55.61 -59.47 -4.01
CA GLN A 26 55.94 -59.28 -5.42
C GLN A 26 56.19 -60.60 -6.17
N VAL A 27 55.86 -60.63 -7.46
CA VAL A 27 56.48 -61.50 -8.46
C VAL A 27 56.79 -60.67 -9.71
N ASN A 28 58.06 -60.71 -10.14
CA ASN A 28 58.59 -60.09 -11.35
C ASN A 28 58.48 -61.04 -12.56
N ASN A 29 58.35 -60.41 -13.75
CA ASN A 29 58.82 -60.80 -15.09
C ASN A 29 58.53 -62.22 -15.61
N ASP A 30 57.65 -62.35 -16.61
CA ASP A 30 58.07 -62.47 -18.03
C ASP A 30 56.87 -62.72 -18.97
N SER A 31 56.95 -62.09 -20.15
CA SER A 31 56.38 -62.49 -21.45
C SER A 31 54.94 -63.02 -21.53
N TYR A 32 54.00 -62.13 -21.91
CA TYR A 32 52.94 -62.49 -22.87
C TYR A 32 52.69 -61.30 -23.81
N ALA A 33 53.41 -61.27 -24.91
CA ALA A 33 52.90 -60.67 -26.14
C ALA A 33 52.04 -61.73 -26.82
N TYR A 34 50.71 -61.59 -26.79
CA TYR A 34 49.79 -61.93 -27.88
C TYR A 34 48.34 -61.55 -27.47
N ALA A 35 47.67 -60.83 -28.37
CA ALA A 35 46.25 -60.47 -28.37
C ALA A 35 45.75 -59.44 -27.33
N ALA A 36 45.96 -58.14 -27.61
CA ALA A 36 45.07 -57.09 -27.13
C ALA A 36 44.09 -56.68 -28.25
N GLU A 37 43.36 -57.65 -28.80
CA GLU A 37 42.07 -57.32 -29.40
C GLU A 37 41.00 -57.35 -28.31
N SER A 38 40.54 -56.15 -27.97
CA SER A 38 39.19 -55.82 -27.48
C SER A 38 38.59 -56.67 -26.36
N SER A 39 38.69 -56.18 -25.12
CA SER A 39 37.67 -56.49 -24.10
C SER A 39 37.03 -55.23 -23.49
N ASP A 40 37.58 -54.04 -23.73
CA ASP A 40 36.99 -52.77 -23.26
C ASP A 40 35.90 -52.20 -24.19
N GLY A 41 35.65 -52.84 -25.33
CA GLY A 41 34.62 -52.46 -26.29
C GLY A 41 34.83 -51.09 -26.95
N PHE A 42 36.01 -50.47 -26.89
CA PHE A 42 36.20 -49.09 -27.40
C PHE A 42 35.76 -48.90 -28.85
N THR A 43 36.11 -49.82 -29.76
CA THR A 43 35.80 -49.69 -31.20
C THR A 43 34.30 -49.87 -31.51
N SER A 44 33.55 -50.55 -30.65
CA SER A 44 32.11 -50.74 -30.79
C SER A 44 31.28 -49.63 -30.15
N GLN A 45 31.87 -48.81 -29.27
CA GLN A 45 31.20 -47.66 -28.67
C GLN A 45 30.76 -46.64 -29.73
N LYS A 46 29.74 -45.85 -29.39
CA LYS A 46 29.19 -44.79 -30.22
C LYS A 46 28.93 -43.54 -29.37
N ILE A 47 29.27 -42.38 -29.91
CA ILE A 47 28.97 -41.10 -29.27
C ILE A 47 27.50 -40.77 -29.46
N ASP A 48 26.78 -40.67 -28.35
CA ASP A 48 25.39 -40.22 -28.32
C ASP A 48 25.27 -38.72 -28.01
N GLY A 49 24.14 -38.14 -28.42
CA GLY A 49 23.81 -36.75 -28.08
C GLY A 49 24.67 -35.68 -28.76
N VAL A 50 25.30 -35.98 -29.91
CA VAL A 50 25.98 -34.94 -30.71
C VAL A 50 24.97 -33.85 -31.09
N LYS A 51 25.29 -32.60 -30.74
CA LYS A 51 24.44 -31.43 -31.00
C LYS A 51 25.19 -30.46 -31.89
N ALA A 52 24.48 -29.87 -32.83
CA ALA A 52 24.91 -28.70 -33.57
C ALA A 52 24.07 -27.51 -33.06
N SER A 53 24.75 -26.46 -32.61
CA SER A 53 24.18 -25.26 -32.01
C SER A 53 24.76 -24.01 -32.65
N ILE A 54 24.07 -22.88 -32.54
CA ILE A 54 24.57 -21.59 -33.04
C ILE A 54 24.77 -20.67 -31.84
N THR A 55 25.97 -20.11 -31.71
CA THR A 55 26.29 -19.16 -30.63
C THR A 55 25.61 -17.81 -30.85
N ALA A 56 25.57 -16.97 -29.82
CA ALA A 56 25.04 -15.61 -29.92
C ALA A 56 25.74 -14.77 -31.01
N GLN A 57 27.04 -15.01 -31.23
CA GLN A 57 27.84 -14.39 -32.29
C GLN A 57 27.57 -14.98 -33.68
N GLY A 58 26.63 -15.93 -33.80
CA GLY A 58 26.29 -16.54 -35.07
C GLY A 58 27.34 -17.55 -35.55
N ASN A 59 28.10 -18.20 -34.66
CA ASN A 59 29.03 -19.27 -35.05
C ASN A 59 28.39 -20.65 -34.84
N MET A 60 28.70 -21.61 -35.72
CA MET A 60 28.25 -22.99 -35.56
C MET A 60 29.16 -23.72 -34.56
N THR A 61 28.56 -24.31 -33.54
CA THR A 61 29.26 -25.07 -32.50
C THR A 61 28.75 -26.50 -32.44
N ILE A 62 29.69 -27.46 -32.42
CA ILE A 62 29.38 -28.89 -32.35
C ILE A 62 29.80 -29.38 -30.98
N SER A 63 28.88 -30.00 -30.23
CA SER A 63 29.14 -30.54 -28.89
C SER A 63 28.72 -31.99 -28.75
N TRP A 64 29.42 -32.72 -27.87
CA TRP A 64 29.18 -34.13 -27.60
C TRP A 64 29.65 -34.55 -26.20
N GLY A 65 29.10 -35.65 -25.70
CA GLY A 65 29.51 -36.27 -24.44
C GLY A 65 30.79 -37.10 -24.55
N PRO A 66 31.52 -37.31 -23.45
CA PRO A 66 32.78 -38.04 -23.46
C PRO A 66 32.59 -39.53 -23.72
N ILE A 67 33.62 -40.16 -24.28
CA ILE A 67 33.78 -41.61 -24.43
C ILE A 67 34.92 -42.07 -23.53
N ALA A 68 34.71 -43.17 -22.80
CA ALA A 68 35.74 -43.76 -21.95
C ALA A 68 36.94 -44.20 -22.81
N PHE A 69 38.16 -44.01 -22.27
CA PHE A 69 39.43 -44.40 -22.91
C PHE A 69 39.77 -43.67 -24.23
N ALA A 70 39.12 -42.54 -24.53
CA ALA A 70 39.44 -41.73 -25.70
C ALA A 70 40.62 -40.77 -25.43
N ASP A 71 41.61 -40.74 -26.35
CA ASP A 71 42.68 -39.74 -26.37
C ASP A 71 42.25 -38.43 -27.08
N GLY A 72 41.14 -38.48 -27.79
CA GLY A 72 40.61 -37.36 -28.53
C GLY A 72 39.50 -37.75 -29.50
N TYR A 73 39.10 -36.79 -30.33
CA TYR A 73 37.93 -36.87 -31.19
C TYR A 73 38.22 -36.31 -32.57
N GLN A 74 37.52 -36.84 -33.57
CA GLN A 74 37.52 -36.33 -34.93
C GLN A 74 36.12 -35.84 -35.29
N VAL A 75 36.03 -34.59 -35.75
CA VAL A 75 34.78 -33.98 -36.20
C VAL A 75 34.73 -33.99 -37.72
N TYR A 76 33.61 -34.43 -38.27
CA TYR A 76 33.36 -34.53 -39.69
C TYR A 76 32.16 -33.69 -40.08
N LYS A 77 32.23 -33.03 -41.24
CA LYS A 77 31.18 -32.16 -41.78
C LYS A 77 30.77 -32.59 -43.19
N SER A 78 29.48 -32.49 -43.49
CA SER A 78 28.94 -32.62 -44.83
C SER A 78 27.84 -31.58 -45.09
N THR A 79 27.57 -31.31 -46.37
CA THR A 79 26.39 -30.59 -46.84
C THR A 79 25.34 -31.52 -47.43
N ARG A 80 25.57 -32.84 -47.40
CA ARG A 80 24.65 -33.91 -47.80
C ARG A 80 24.36 -34.78 -46.58
N ARG A 81 23.11 -35.23 -46.44
CA ARG A 81 22.65 -36.00 -45.26
C ARG A 81 23.44 -37.31 -45.09
N ASP A 82 23.62 -38.06 -46.17
CA ASP A 82 24.05 -39.47 -46.11
C ASP A 82 25.44 -39.71 -46.73
N GLY A 83 26.23 -38.67 -46.98
CA GLY A 83 27.55 -38.86 -47.60
C GLY A 83 28.35 -37.56 -47.73
N GLY A 84 29.59 -37.65 -48.24
CA GLY A 84 30.44 -36.47 -48.47
C GLY A 84 31.06 -35.84 -47.21
N TYR A 85 31.10 -36.59 -46.11
CA TYR A 85 31.70 -36.14 -44.86
C TYR A 85 33.22 -35.96 -45.00
N LYS A 86 33.70 -34.76 -44.71
CA LYS A 86 35.13 -34.43 -44.62
C LYS A 86 35.51 -34.13 -43.18
N ARG A 87 36.66 -34.61 -42.72
CA ARG A 87 37.19 -34.28 -41.41
C ARG A 87 37.55 -32.80 -41.37
N ILE A 88 37.06 -32.09 -40.36
CA ILE A 88 37.30 -30.65 -40.19
C ILE A 88 38.10 -30.34 -38.92
N ALA A 89 38.13 -31.25 -37.95
CA ALA A 89 38.86 -31.05 -36.70
C ALA A 89 39.39 -32.35 -36.10
N ILE A 90 40.45 -32.22 -35.31
CA ILE A 90 40.94 -33.21 -34.35
C ILE A 90 41.09 -32.49 -33.01
N GLN A 91 40.45 -32.98 -31.95
CA GLN A 91 40.49 -32.38 -30.62
C GLN A 91 41.04 -33.40 -29.62
N LYS A 92 42.03 -33.02 -28.80
CA LYS A 92 42.60 -33.88 -27.76
C LYS A 92 41.68 -33.94 -26.53
N SER A 93 41.78 -35.01 -25.74
CA SER A 93 40.97 -35.21 -24.53
C SER A 93 41.56 -34.49 -23.31
N ASP A 94 41.21 -33.23 -23.11
CA ASP A 94 41.61 -32.43 -21.92
C ASP A 94 40.42 -31.96 -21.07
N SER A 95 39.18 -32.21 -21.51
CA SER A 95 37.96 -31.62 -20.96
C SER A 95 36.81 -32.63 -20.81
N SER A 96 35.87 -32.35 -19.91
CA SER A 96 34.66 -33.19 -19.67
C SER A 96 33.52 -32.97 -20.67
N MET A 97 33.56 -31.87 -21.44
CA MET A 97 32.65 -31.56 -22.54
C MET A 97 33.42 -30.95 -23.71
N TYR A 98 33.11 -31.39 -24.93
CA TYR A 98 33.82 -30.97 -26.13
C TYR A 98 32.97 -30.01 -26.98
N CYS A 99 33.63 -29.03 -27.55
CA CYS A 99 33.03 -27.94 -28.30
C CYS A 99 33.99 -27.54 -29.43
N TYR A 100 33.50 -27.51 -30.66
CA TYR A 100 34.27 -27.03 -31.83
C TYR A 100 33.48 -26.00 -32.62
N ASP A 101 34.11 -24.87 -32.93
CA ASP A 101 33.55 -23.79 -33.73
C ASP A 101 33.88 -23.97 -35.22
N ASP A 102 32.83 -24.12 -36.03
CA ASP A 102 32.92 -24.35 -37.46
C ASP A 102 32.52 -23.09 -38.26
N LYS A 103 33.39 -22.67 -39.18
CA LYS A 103 33.09 -21.59 -40.12
C LYS A 103 32.13 -22.11 -41.19
N THR A 104 30.97 -21.47 -41.28
CA THR A 104 29.87 -21.90 -42.14
C THR A 104 29.20 -20.72 -42.82
N THR A 105 28.40 -21.02 -43.85
CA THR A 105 27.68 -20.00 -44.63
C THR A 105 26.21 -19.99 -44.21
N LEU A 106 25.69 -18.79 -43.91
CA LEU A 106 24.28 -18.55 -43.57
C LEU A 106 23.30 -19.13 -44.60
N GLY A 107 22.22 -19.74 -44.11
CA GLY A 107 21.13 -20.35 -44.89
C GLY A 107 21.37 -21.81 -45.30
N LYS A 108 22.62 -22.29 -45.25
CA LYS A 108 22.99 -23.64 -45.70
C LYS A 108 22.76 -24.70 -44.62
N MET A 109 22.35 -25.90 -45.01
CA MET A 109 22.27 -27.07 -44.12
C MET A 109 23.64 -27.74 -44.01
N TYR A 110 24.02 -28.07 -42.79
CA TYR A 110 25.22 -28.85 -42.49
C TYR A 110 24.86 -30.06 -41.63
N TYR A 111 25.66 -31.11 -41.80
CA TYR A 111 25.56 -32.37 -41.09
C TYR A 111 26.91 -32.68 -40.45
N TYR A 112 26.91 -33.07 -39.18
CA TYR A 112 28.10 -33.32 -38.40
C TYR A 112 28.09 -34.72 -37.81
N LYS A 113 29.24 -35.39 -37.88
CA LYS A 113 29.49 -36.67 -37.20
C LYS A 113 30.76 -36.55 -36.38
N VAL A 114 30.78 -37.21 -35.24
CA VAL A 114 31.95 -37.27 -34.36
C VAL A 114 32.30 -38.73 -34.13
N ARG A 115 33.59 -39.04 -34.02
CA ARG A 115 34.07 -40.32 -33.50
C ARG A 115 35.25 -40.07 -32.57
N ALA A 116 35.38 -40.88 -31.53
CA ALA A 116 36.55 -40.82 -30.67
C ALA A 116 37.69 -41.63 -31.28
N TYR A 117 38.92 -41.31 -30.89
CA TYR A 117 40.09 -42.11 -31.19
C TYR A 117 40.93 -42.31 -29.94
N ARG A 118 41.69 -43.41 -29.94
CA ARG A 118 42.76 -43.65 -28.99
C ARG A 118 43.95 -44.27 -29.71
N THR A 119 45.13 -44.15 -29.13
CA THR A 119 46.39 -44.59 -29.70
C THR A 119 46.92 -45.73 -28.85
N VAL A 120 46.88 -46.94 -29.39
CA VAL A 120 47.40 -48.14 -28.73
C VAL A 120 48.60 -48.61 -29.54
N ASN A 121 49.78 -48.68 -28.92
CA ASN A 121 51.03 -49.09 -29.58
C ASN A 121 51.34 -48.31 -30.86
N GLY A 122 51.09 -46.99 -30.86
CA GLY A 122 51.29 -46.12 -32.03
C GLY A 122 50.20 -46.19 -33.10
N VAL A 123 49.21 -47.08 -32.98
CA VAL A 123 48.11 -47.24 -33.93
C VAL A 123 46.84 -46.58 -33.41
N LYS A 124 46.18 -45.77 -34.25
CA LYS A 124 44.89 -45.15 -33.89
C LYS A 124 43.73 -46.12 -34.08
N GLN A 125 43.07 -46.44 -32.98
CA GLN A 125 41.76 -47.10 -32.96
C GLN A 125 40.65 -46.05 -32.89
N TYR A 126 39.48 -46.36 -33.46
CA TYR A 126 38.36 -45.44 -33.54
C TYR A 126 37.06 -46.10 -33.08
N THR A 127 36.19 -45.33 -32.45
CA THR A 127 34.80 -45.72 -32.21
C THR A 127 34.01 -45.75 -33.52
N GLN A 128 32.77 -46.26 -33.45
CA GLN A 128 31.79 -45.98 -34.49
C GLN A 128 31.54 -44.48 -34.62
N TYR A 129 31.10 -44.06 -35.81
CA TYR A 129 30.62 -42.69 -36.00
C TYR A 129 29.31 -42.46 -35.23
N SER A 130 29.19 -41.27 -34.64
CA SER A 130 27.93 -40.79 -34.08
C SER A 130 26.82 -40.78 -35.13
N SER A 131 25.58 -40.75 -34.66
CA SER A 131 24.46 -40.28 -35.50
C SER A 131 24.74 -38.85 -35.96
N ALA A 132 24.25 -38.50 -37.16
CA ALA A 132 24.49 -37.18 -37.71
C ALA A 132 23.66 -36.11 -36.96
N ALA A 133 24.32 -35.15 -36.33
CA ALA A 133 23.68 -33.90 -35.96
C ALA A 133 23.48 -33.07 -37.23
N SER A 134 22.33 -32.42 -37.37
CA SER A 134 22.10 -31.54 -38.52
C SER A 134 21.59 -30.19 -38.07
N ARG A 135 22.06 -29.14 -38.73
CA ARG A 135 21.59 -27.79 -38.45
C ARG A 135 21.70 -26.90 -39.66
N ARG A 136 20.69 -26.06 -39.84
CA ARG A 136 20.77 -24.94 -40.79
C ARG A 136 21.52 -23.82 -40.13
N MET A 137 22.50 -23.27 -40.83
CA MET A 137 23.17 -22.06 -40.38
C MET A 137 22.23 -20.86 -40.48
N THR A 138 22.08 -20.12 -39.40
CA THR A 138 21.25 -18.91 -39.27
C THR A 138 22.00 -17.87 -38.45
N ALA A 139 21.44 -16.66 -38.32
CA ALA A 139 21.91 -15.70 -37.33
C ALA A 139 21.78 -16.29 -35.91
N GLY A 140 22.63 -15.81 -35.00
CA GLY A 140 22.62 -16.19 -33.59
C GLY A 140 21.31 -15.81 -32.88
N PRO A 141 21.03 -16.43 -31.72
CA PRO A 141 19.90 -16.05 -30.87
C PRO A 141 19.95 -14.57 -30.50
N LEU A 142 18.77 -13.94 -30.39
CA LEU A 142 18.61 -12.52 -30.08
C LEU A 142 18.09 -12.32 -28.67
N ASN A 143 18.86 -11.65 -27.82
CA ASN A 143 18.48 -11.40 -26.44
C ASN A 143 17.82 -10.03 -26.27
N ILE A 144 16.82 -9.98 -25.40
CA ILE A 144 16.21 -8.74 -24.91
C ILE A 144 16.93 -8.39 -23.61
N PHE A 145 17.48 -7.17 -23.52
CA PHE A 145 18.17 -6.71 -22.31
C PHE A 145 17.39 -5.66 -21.54
N ASN A 146 16.38 -5.05 -22.16
CA ASN A 146 15.49 -4.10 -21.50
C ASN A 146 14.09 -4.15 -22.12
N ALA A 147 13.06 -3.98 -21.29
CA ALA A 147 11.71 -3.78 -21.74
C ALA A 147 10.93 -2.93 -20.73
N LYS A 148 9.98 -2.14 -21.23
CA LYS A 148 9.03 -1.36 -20.42
C LYS A 148 7.64 -1.48 -21.02
N ILE A 149 6.64 -1.67 -20.17
CA ILE A 149 5.23 -1.69 -20.59
C ILE A 149 4.48 -0.65 -19.79
N THR A 150 3.76 0.22 -20.48
CA THR A 150 2.81 1.16 -19.86
C THR A 150 1.45 0.51 -19.68
N VAL A 151 0.65 1.06 -18.77
CA VAL A 151 -0.75 0.64 -18.53
C VAL A 151 -1.64 0.76 -19.78
N ALA A 152 -1.30 1.66 -20.71
CA ALA A 152 -1.97 1.80 -22.00
C ALA A 152 -1.57 0.71 -23.01
N GLY A 153 -0.77 -0.27 -22.61
CA GLY A 153 -0.28 -1.34 -23.47
C GLY A 153 0.89 -0.95 -24.36
N LYS A 154 1.36 0.32 -24.34
CA LYS A 154 2.57 0.71 -25.07
C LYS A 154 3.78 0.00 -24.46
N ALA A 155 4.31 -0.98 -25.17
CA ALA A 155 5.54 -1.69 -24.87
C ALA A 155 6.71 -1.03 -25.62
N THR A 156 7.85 -0.92 -24.97
CA THR A 156 9.14 -0.58 -25.57
C THR A 156 10.11 -1.69 -25.21
N VAL A 157 10.72 -2.31 -26.21
CA VAL A 157 11.64 -3.44 -26.07
C VAL A 157 12.96 -3.07 -26.70
N GLU A 158 14.05 -3.40 -26.02
CA GLU A 158 15.42 -3.20 -26.49
C GLU A 158 16.15 -4.54 -26.57
N VAL A 159 16.68 -4.81 -27.75
CA VAL A 159 17.38 -6.06 -28.09
C VAL A 159 18.88 -5.81 -28.23
N SER A 160 19.69 -6.81 -27.88
CA SER A 160 21.16 -6.75 -27.95
C SER A 160 21.67 -6.47 -29.37
N PHE A 161 22.92 -6.00 -29.48
CA PHE A 161 23.60 -5.76 -30.77
C PHE A 161 23.34 -6.87 -31.78
N LEU A 162 22.96 -6.47 -33.00
CA LEU A 162 22.48 -7.36 -34.05
C LEU A 162 23.66 -7.81 -34.90
N TYR A 163 24.11 -9.04 -34.68
CA TYR A 163 25.07 -9.69 -35.55
C TYR A 163 24.30 -10.50 -36.62
N ASP A 164 24.59 -10.25 -37.90
CA ASP A 164 24.31 -11.11 -39.06
C ASP A 164 22.84 -11.41 -39.47
N GLY A 165 21.83 -10.78 -38.86
CA GLY A 165 20.41 -10.92 -39.23
C GLY A 165 19.92 -9.88 -40.24
N ASP A 166 18.94 -10.17 -41.10
CA ASP A 166 18.26 -9.18 -41.96
C ASP A 166 17.08 -8.49 -41.23
N GLY A 167 16.67 -9.02 -40.10
CA GLY A 167 15.62 -8.48 -39.23
C GLY A 167 15.32 -9.45 -38.09
N TYR A 168 14.30 -9.16 -37.30
CA TYR A 168 13.95 -10.00 -36.15
C TYR A 168 12.47 -9.95 -35.79
N GLN A 169 12.08 -10.84 -34.87
CA GLN A 169 10.71 -10.98 -34.38
C GLN A 169 10.69 -10.99 -32.85
N ILE A 170 9.71 -10.30 -32.27
CA ILE A 170 9.44 -10.27 -30.83
C ILE A 170 8.13 -11.01 -30.56
N TYR A 171 8.13 -11.85 -29.54
CA TYR A 171 7.01 -12.68 -29.12
C TYR A 171 6.69 -12.46 -27.64
N SER A 172 5.44 -12.65 -27.24
CA SER A 172 5.12 -13.02 -25.85
C SER A 172 5.32 -14.52 -25.67
N HIS A 173 5.77 -14.95 -24.50
CA HIS A 173 6.01 -16.34 -24.14
C HIS A 173 5.24 -16.70 -22.87
N ASP A 174 4.34 -17.67 -22.98
CA ASP A 174 3.72 -18.29 -21.82
C ASP A 174 4.64 -19.42 -21.32
N LEU A 175 5.22 -19.26 -20.14
CA LEU A 175 6.17 -20.21 -19.58
C LEU A 175 5.51 -21.53 -19.14
N SER A 176 4.21 -21.52 -18.83
CA SER A 176 3.49 -22.72 -18.38
C SER A 176 3.14 -23.66 -19.53
N THR A 177 2.76 -23.09 -20.68
CA THR A 177 2.38 -23.86 -21.88
C THR A 177 3.49 -23.90 -22.94
N ASN A 178 4.59 -23.18 -22.69
CA ASN A 178 5.67 -22.90 -23.65
C ASN A 178 5.22 -22.23 -24.97
N LYS A 179 3.98 -21.73 -25.03
CA LYS A 179 3.39 -21.10 -26.21
C LYS A 179 4.00 -19.73 -26.47
N LYS A 180 4.33 -19.44 -27.73
CA LYS A 180 4.88 -18.14 -28.18
C LYS A 180 3.93 -17.48 -29.16
N VAL A 181 3.59 -16.21 -28.95
CA VAL A 181 2.69 -15.43 -29.82
C VAL A 181 3.44 -14.25 -30.40
N LEU A 182 3.44 -14.12 -31.72
CA LEU A 182 4.16 -13.05 -32.43
C LEU A 182 3.51 -11.69 -32.12
N LEU A 183 4.32 -10.73 -31.69
CA LEU A 183 3.86 -9.37 -31.36
C LEU A 183 4.35 -8.34 -32.38
N LYS A 184 5.61 -8.47 -32.82
CA LYS A 184 6.23 -7.51 -33.73
C LYS A 184 7.23 -8.20 -34.65
N THR A 185 7.21 -7.83 -35.93
CA THR A 185 8.29 -8.11 -36.88
C THR A 185 8.99 -6.81 -37.22
N VAL A 186 10.32 -6.82 -37.15
CA VAL A 186 11.18 -5.66 -37.41
C VAL A 186 12.03 -6.00 -38.63
N LYS A 187 11.92 -5.18 -39.68
CA LYS A 187 12.59 -5.42 -40.96
C LYS A 187 13.99 -4.80 -41.06
N ASN A 188 14.34 -3.91 -40.12
CA ASN A 188 15.64 -3.24 -40.08
C ASN A 188 16.45 -3.80 -38.91
N ASN A 189 17.56 -4.48 -39.21
CA ASN A 189 18.47 -5.06 -38.24
C ASN A 189 19.36 -4.03 -37.52
N GLN A 190 19.21 -2.73 -37.76
CA GLN A 190 19.89 -1.68 -36.99
C GLN A 190 18.99 -1.10 -35.89
N GLN A 191 17.69 -1.40 -35.92
CA GLN A 191 16.74 -0.86 -34.95
C GLN A 191 16.76 -1.68 -33.66
N GLN A 192 17.55 -1.26 -32.66
CA GLN A 192 17.65 -1.97 -31.38
C GLN A 192 16.48 -1.71 -30.43
N ARG A 193 15.91 -0.50 -30.47
CA ARG A 193 14.75 -0.10 -29.65
C ARG A 193 13.50 -0.02 -30.49
N VAL A 194 12.45 -0.75 -30.08
CA VAL A 194 11.18 -0.80 -30.81
C VAL A 194 10.02 -0.66 -29.85
N SER A 195 9.02 0.13 -30.27
CA SER A 195 7.76 0.25 -29.55
C SER A 195 6.60 -0.36 -30.34
N PHE A 196 5.65 -0.93 -29.61
CA PHE A 196 4.41 -1.50 -30.14
C PHE A 196 3.34 -1.54 -29.04
N THR A 197 2.08 -1.76 -29.41
CA THR A 197 0.96 -1.79 -28.47
C THR A 197 0.51 -3.23 -28.22
N LEU A 198 0.44 -3.60 -26.94
CA LEU A 198 -0.18 -4.83 -26.45
C LEU A 198 -1.67 -4.59 -26.21
N LYS A 199 -2.51 -5.51 -26.67
CA LYS A 199 -3.92 -5.53 -26.30
C LYS A 199 -4.06 -6.19 -24.93
N ASN A 200 -4.62 -5.46 -23.95
CA ASN A 200 -4.89 -5.94 -22.58
C ASN A 200 -3.68 -6.65 -21.94
N PRO A 201 -2.56 -5.95 -21.69
CA PRO A 201 -1.40 -6.58 -21.07
C PRO A 201 -1.76 -7.14 -19.69
N LYS A 202 -1.38 -8.40 -19.44
CA LYS A 202 -1.40 -8.99 -18.09
C LYS A 202 -0.44 -8.23 -17.17
N ASP A 203 -0.52 -8.45 -15.86
CA ASP A 203 0.32 -7.77 -14.85
C ASP A 203 1.82 -7.88 -15.13
N SER A 204 2.23 -8.98 -15.75
CA SER A 204 3.55 -9.18 -16.33
C SER A 204 3.44 -9.78 -17.73
N VAL A 205 4.46 -9.52 -18.54
CA VAL A 205 4.63 -10.12 -19.86
C VAL A 205 6.06 -10.62 -19.98
N THR A 206 6.21 -11.89 -20.35
CA THR A 206 7.49 -12.47 -20.72
C THR A 206 7.68 -12.35 -22.21
N PHE A 207 8.73 -11.66 -22.63
CA PHE A 207 9.12 -11.52 -24.02
C PHE A 207 10.23 -12.49 -24.39
N VAL A 208 10.27 -12.86 -25.67
CA VAL A 208 11.39 -13.58 -26.28
C VAL A 208 11.55 -13.09 -27.72
N ALA A 209 12.78 -13.04 -28.21
CA ALA A 209 13.09 -12.59 -29.56
C ALA A 209 13.90 -13.62 -30.34
N ARG A 210 13.86 -13.52 -31.67
CA ARG A 210 14.71 -14.28 -32.59
C ARG A 210 15.03 -13.50 -33.84
N ASN A 211 16.23 -13.70 -34.36
CA ASN A 211 16.65 -13.13 -35.65
C ASN A 211 16.07 -13.91 -36.83
N TYR A 212 16.02 -13.27 -37.99
CA TYR A 212 15.86 -13.95 -39.27
C TYR A 212 16.79 -13.39 -40.32
N ILE A 213 17.14 -14.22 -41.29
CA ILE A 213 17.84 -13.84 -42.53
C ILE A 213 16.96 -14.15 -43.73
N ILE A 214 17.21 -13.49 -44.85
CA ILE A 214 16.55 -13.67 -46.14
C ILE A 214 17.60 -14.20 -47.12
N LYS A 215 17.38 -15.41 -47.64
CA LYS A 215 18.18 -15.97 -48.73
C LYS A 215 17.23 -16.48 -49.82
N ASN A 216 17.47 -16.05 -51.06
CA ASN A 216 16.65 -16.39 -52.22
C ASN A 216 15.14 -16.13 -51.98
N GLY A 217 14.81 -14.98 -51.40
CA GLY A 217 13.43 -14.60 -51.07
C GLY A 217 12.80 -15.33 -49.88
N LYS A 218 13.48 -16.32 -49.28
CA LYS A 218 12.97 -17.11 -48.15
C LYS A 218 13.57 -16.65 -46.82
N LYS A 219 12.71 -16.50 -45.80
CA LYS A 219 13.13 -16.22 -44.42
C LYS A 219 13.59 -17.50 -43.70
N TYR A 220 14.74 -17.41 -43.05
CA TYR A 220 15.26 -18.43 -42.14
C TYR A 220 15.38 -17.83 -40.76
N TYR A 221 14.64 -18.40 -39.81
CA TYR A 221 14.59 -17.91 -38.44
C TYR A 221 15.66 -18.62 -37.60
N GLY A 222 16.42 -17.83 -36.84
CA GLY A 222 17.35 -18.36 -35.85
C GLY A 222 16.62 -18.83 -34.59
N ASP A 223 17.42 -19.28 -33.64
CA ASP A 223 16.92 -19.68 -32.33
C ASP A 223 16.35 -18.49 -31.56
N TYR A 224 15.44 -18.81 -30.65
CA TYR A 224 15.00 -17.86 -29.65
C TYR A 224 16.13 -17.58 -28.68
N GLY A 225 16.33 -16.31 -28.33
CA GLY A 225 17.19 -15.92 -27.22
C GLY A 225 16.54 -16.17 -25.87
N ASP A 226 17.20 -15.65 -24.84
CA ASP A 226 16.71 -15.72 -23.47
C ASP A 226 15.40 -14.95 -23.32
N TYR A 227 14.53 -15.46 -22.45
CA TYR A 227 13.28 -14.78 -22.14
C TYR A 227 13.52 -13.61 -21.17
N PHE A 228 12.74 -12.54 -21.33
CA PHE A 228 12.82 -11.34 -20.49
C PHE A 228 11.43 -10.99 -19.95
N THR A 229 11.23 -11.10 -18.65
CA THR A 229 9.94 -10.78 -18.00
C THR A 229 9.94 -9.35 -17.50
N VAL A 230 8.89 -8.61 -17.85
CA VAL A 230 8.66 -7.25 -17.39
C VAL A 230 7.27 -7.11 -16.78
N PHE A 231 7.17 -6.34 -15.70
CA PHE A 231 5.90 -5.96 -15.09
C PHE A 231 5.35 -4.70 -15.75
N VAL A 232 4.03 -4.61 -15.87
CA VAL A 232 3.39 -3.40 -16.36
C VAL A 232 3.59 -2.30 -15.32
N ASN A 233 4.26 -1.21 -15.70
CA ASN A 233 4.55 -0.08 -14.83
C ASN A 233 3.25 0.45 -14.21
N GLY A 234 3.18 0.55 -12.87
CA GLY A 234 2.01 1.06 -12.15
C GLY A 234 1.16 -0.01 -11.42
N ASN A 235 1.51 -1.29 -11.51
CA ASN A 235 0.85 -2.36 -10.74
C ASN A 235 1.43 -2.62 -9.34
N GLU A 236 2.39 -1.80 -8.90
CA GLU A 236 2.89 -1.82 -7.53
C GLU A 236 1.75 -1.59 -6.53
N GLU A 237 1.66 -2.46 -5.53
CA GLU A 237 0.67 -2.36 -4.47
C GLU A 237 0.99 -1.16 -3.57
N VAL A 238 0.00 -0.27 -3.41
CA VAL A 238 0.08 0.88 -2.52
C VAL A 238 -0.54 0.48 -1.20
N LYS A 239 0.27 0.49 -0.14
CA LYS A 239 -0.18 0.14 1.21
C LYS A 239 -0.80 1.37 1.87
N ILE A 240 -2.00 1.19 2.42
CA ILE A 240 -2.68 2.19 3.26
C ILE A 240 -2.85 1.54 4.64
N GLY A 241 -2.22 2.14 5.66
CA GLY A 241 -2.18 1.58 7.01
C GLY A 241 -3.55 1.54 7.68
N ASN A 242 -4.27 2.66 7.63
CA ASN A 242 -5.61 2.79 8.20
C ASN A 242 -6.60 1.87 7.48
N LYS A 243 -7.27 1.00 8.24
CA LYS A 243 -8.17 -0.02 7.71
C LYS A 243 -9.39 0.57 7.00
N LYS A 244 -9.94 1.66 7.52
CA LYS A 244 -11.17 2.27 7.01
C LYS A 244 -10.89 3.11 5.77
N LEU A 245 -9.85 3.95 5.80
CA LEU A 245 -9.37 4.65 4.60
C LEU A 245 -8.97 3.65 3.50
N ARG A 246 -8.28 2.56 3.87
CA ARG A 246 -7.97 1.47 2.93
C ARG A 246 -9.23 0.86 2.33
N ASN A 247 -10.30 0.67 3.11
CA ASN A 247 -11.57 0.13 2.60
C ASN A 247 -12.28 1.10 1.65
N ILE A 248 -12.33 2.38 1.98
CA ILE A 248 -12.87 3.44 1.12
C ILE A 248 -12.12 3.46 -0.21
N VAL A 249 -10.79 3.55 -0.16
CA VAL A 249 -9.96 3.56 -1.38
C VAL A 249 -10.07 2.24 -2.14
N LYS A 250 -10.14 1.10 -1.44
CA LYS A 250 -10.33 -0.22 -2.06
C LYS A 250 -11.67 -0.30 -2.81
N LYS A 251 -12.74 0.28 -2.27
CA LYS A 251 -14.04 0.39 -2.93
C LYS A 251 -13.95 1.29 -4.16
N ALA A 252 -13.32 2.46 -4.03
CA ALA A 252 -13.11 3.41 -5.13
C ALA A 252 -12.34 2.79 -6.32
N VAL A 253 -11.33 1.95 -6.05
CA VAL A 253 -10.57 1.25 -7.10
C VAL A 253 -11.25 -0.01 -7.65
N GLY A 254 -12.51 -0.29 -7.29
CA GLY A 254 -13.27 -1.46 -7.75
C GLY A 254 -12.86 -2.79 -7.09
N GLY A 255 -12.30 -2.74 -5.88
CA GLY A 255 -11.88 -3.93 -5.12
C GLY A 255 -10.48 -4.45 -5.44
N GLY A 256 -10.12 -5.58 -4.83
CA GLY A 256 -8.81 -6.23 -4.99
C GLY A 256 -7.64 -5.42 -4.43
N LYS A 257 -6.45 -5.58 -5.02
CA LYS A 257 -5.25 -4.81 -4.64
C LYS A 257 -5.38 -3.35 -5.07
N ILE A 258 -4.97 -2.44 -4.19
CA ILE A 258 -4.83 -1.00 -4.49
C ILE A 258 -3.48 -0.83 -5.18
N THR A 259 -3.47 -0.37 -6.43
CA THR A 259 -2.24 -0.14 -7.20
C THR A 259 -2.21 1.28 -7.75
N LYS A 260 -1.01 1.80 -8.04
CA LYS A 260 -0.84 3.15 -8.62
C LYS A 260 -1.69 3.36 -9.88
N ASN A 261 -1.79 2.34 -10.72
CA ASN A 261 -2.59 2.35 -11.94
C ASN A 261 -4.09 2.49 -11.66
N LYS A 262 -4.61 1.75 -10.67
CA LYS A 262 -6.03 1.88 -10.32
C LYS A 262 -6.32 3.24 -9.72
N LEU A 263 -5.46 3.74 -8.82
CA LEU A 263 -5.55 5.08 -8.25
C LEU A 263 -5.54 6.17 -9.33
N ALA A 264 -4.74 6.03 -10.38
CA ALA A 264 -4.70 7.01 -11.47
C ALA A 264 -5.99 7.11 -12.30
N LYS A 265 -6.92 6.17 -12.15
CA LYS A 265 -8.16 6.06 -12.94
C LYS A 265 -9.43 6.37 -12.16
N ILE A 266 -9.37 6.44 -10.84
CA ILE A 266 -10.56 6.75 -10.04
C ILE A 266 -10.97 8.19 -10.28
N TRP A 267 -12.27 8.39 -10.43
CA TRP A 267 -12.89 9.72 -10.51
C TRP A 267 -13.26 10.23 -9.12
N SER A 268 -13.66 9.35 -8.22
CA SER A 268 -14.09 9.72 -6.87
C SER A 268 -13.50 8.84 -5.78
N ILE A 269 -13.27 9.45 -4.63
CA ILE A 269 -13.09 8.81 -3.34
C ILE A 269 -14.20 9.38 -2.47
N GLU A 270 -15.10 8.54 -2.00
CA GLU A 270 -16.27 8.97 -1.23
C GLU A 270 -16.41 8.08 0.01
N SER A 271 -16.36 8.69 1.20
CA SER A 271 -16.60 7.99 2.46
C SER A 271 -18.08 7.57 2.55
N LYS A 272 -19.01 8.40 2.03
CA LYS A 272 -20.47 8.20 2.02
C LYS A 272 -21.02 7.80 3.39
N ALA A 273 -20.80 8.58 4.44
CA ALA A 273 -21.37 8.31 5.76
C ALA A 273 -22.61 9.19 6.03
N PRO A 274 -23.84 8.62 6.00
CA PRO A 274 -24.96 9.28 6.69
C PRO A 274 -25.66 8.43 7.77
N TYR A 275 -25.78 7.10 7.70
CA TYR A 275 -26.44 6.26 8.73
C TYR A 275 -26.01 4.77 8.59
N GLU A 276 -25.96 4.07 9.74
CA GLU A 276 -25.44 2.72 10.06
C GLU A 276 -23.97 2.66 10.58
N ASP A 277 -23.82 2.67 11.91
CA ASP A 277 -22.70 2.05 12.67
C ASP A 277 -21.27 2.49 12.33
N TRP A 278 -21.02 3.79 12.11
CA TRP A 278 -19.70 4.31 11.72
C TRP A 278 -19.19 5.45 12.61
N GLU A 279 -18.60 5.12 13.77
CA GLU A 279 -17.40 5.87 14.14
C GLU A 279 -16.33 5.46 13.12
N LEU A 280 -15.95 6.33 12.19
CA LEU A 280 -14.85 6.06 11.24
C LEU A 280 -13.49 6.07 11.95
N GLY A 281 -13.39 6.46 13.22
CA GLY A 281 -12.15 6.41 14.01
C GLY A 281 -11.07 7.34 13.45
N ASP A 282 -10.25 7.87 14.35
CA ASP A 282 -9.28 8.93 14.06
C ASP A 282 -8.46 8.71 12.77
N CYS A 283 -8.79 9.43 11.69
CA CYS A 283 -7.98 9.48 10.47
C CYS A 283 -6.90 10.56 10.50
N SER A 284 -6.77 11.34 11.58
CA SER A 284 -5.79 12.43 11.70
C SER A 284 -4.33 11.94 11.63
N LYS A 285 -4.08 10.65 11.87
CA LYS A 285 -2.75 10.00 11.75
C LYS A 285 -2.53 9.28 10.41
N ASN A 286 -3.38 9.49 9.40
CA ASN A 286 -3.34 8.72 8.17
C ASN A 286 -2.26 9.19 7.17
N ASP A 287 -1.64 8.22 6.50
CA ASP A 287 -0.76 8.47 5.35
C ASP A 287 -1.59 8.68 4.07
N PHE A 288 -1.71 9.94 3.67
CA PHE A 288 -2.37 10.35 2.42
C PHE A 288 -1.44 10.34 1.19
N SER A 289 -0.21 9.83 1.29
CA SER A 289 0.76 9.83 0.19
C SER A 289 0.36 9.02 -1.03
N PHE A 290 -0.71 8.21 -0.95
CA PHE A 290 -1.30 7.54 -2.11
C PHE A 290 -2.02 8.52 -3.04
N LEU A 291 -2.48 9.68 -2.55
CA LEU A 291 -3.20 10.69 -3.33
C LEU A 291 -2.36 11.24 -4.49
N LYS A 292 -1.03 11.20 -4.40
CA LYS A 292 -0.12 11.64 -5.48
C LYS A 292 -0.26 10.82 -6.75
N TYR A 293 -0.89 9.65 -6.66
CA TYR A 293 -1.17 8.79 -7.80
C TYR A 293 -2.56 9.02 -8.41
N CYS A 294 -3.44 9.77 -7.74
CA CYS A 294 -4.84 9.99 -8.12
C CYS A 294 -4.99 11.11 -9.17
N ASN A 295 -4.40 10.92 -10.35
CA ASN A 295 -4.36 11.93 -11.42
C ASN A 295 -5.72 12.27 -12.04
N GLY A 296 -6.71 11.38 -11.89
CA GLY A 296 -8.06 11.53 -12.45
C GLY A 296 -9.11 12.01 -11.46
N LEU A 297 -8.74 12.24 -10.19
CA LEU A 297 -9.68 12.51 -9.11
C LEU A 297 -10.42 13.83 -9.32
N GLY A 298 -11.74 13.74 -9.42
CA GLY A 298 -12.69 14.85 -9.55
C GLY A 298 -13.46 15.13 -8.25
N THR A 299 -13.81 14.09 -7.49
CA THR A 299 -14.52 14.23 -6.21
C THR A 299 -13.68 13.62 -5.08
N LEU A 300 -13.46 14.38 -4.01
CA LEU A 300 -12.81 13.90 -2.80
C LEU A 300 -13.70 14.19 -1.59
N ASP A 301 -14.41 13.15 -1.16
CA ASP A 301 -15.20 13.13 0.06
C ASP A 301 -14.46 12.31 1.13
N LEU A 302 -14.05 13.02 2.18
CA LEU A 302 -13.47 12.52 3.42
C LEU A 302 -14.27 13.04 4.62
N SER A 303 -15.60 13.15 4.46
CA SER A 303 -16.50 13.50 5.55
C SER A 303 -16.45 12.44 6.67
N TYR A 304 -16.73 12.86 7.91
CA TYR A 304 -16.76 12.00 9.10
C TYR A 304 -15.45 11.27 9.39
N CYS A 305 -14.30 11.79 8.96
CA CYS A 305 -13.01 11.11 9.11
C CYS A 305 -12.22 11.54 10.37
N GLU A 306 -12.76 12.38 11.24
CA GLU A 306 -12.04 12.94 12.41
C GLU A 306 -10.74 13.68 12.01
N LEU A 307 -10.71 14.29 10.81
CA LEU A 307 -9.57 15.06 10.33
C LEU A 307 -9.38 16.32 11.19
N LYS A 308 -8.16 16.55 11.67
CA LYS A 308 -7.79 17.76 12.42
C LYS A 308 -7.06 18.80 11.57
N ASP A 309 -6.44 18.34 10.48
CA ASP A 309 -5.63 19.13 9.57
C ASP A 309 -5.79 18.63 8.14
N ALA A 310 -6.16 19.54 7.23
CA ALA A 310 -6.34 19.27 5.81
C ALA A 310 -5.08 19.53 4.97
N SER A 311 -4.07 20.25 5.50
CA SER A 311 -2.90 20.69 4.75
C SER A 311 -2.10 19.53 4.15
N TYR A 312 -1.89 18.47 4.92
CA TYR A 312 -1.21 17.25 4.48
C TYR A 312 -1.93 16.52 3.34
N ILE A 313 -3.27 16.63 3.28
CA ILE A 313 -4.05 16.07 2.17
C ILE A 313 -3.74 16.87 0.90
N PHE A 314 -3.82 18.21 0.99
CA PHE A 314 -3.56 19.09 -0.13
C PHE A 314 -2.11 18.98 -0.67
N ASP A 315 -1.13 18.79 0.22
CA ASP A 315 0.28 18.59 -0.17
C ASP A 315 0.57 17.27 -0.88
N ASN A 316 -0.30 16.25 -0.68
CA ASN A 316 -0.16 14.96 -1.34
C ASN A 316 -0.98 14.84 -2.63
N LEU A 317 -1.71 15.89 -3.03
CA LEU A 317 -2.42 15.90 -4.31
C LEU A 317 -1.46 16.19 -5.48
N PRO A 318 -1.71 15.61 -6.67
CA PRO A 318 -0.88 15.86 -7.84
C PRO A 318 -0.96 17.34 -8.25
N ARG A 319 0.16 17.90 -8.74
CA ARG A 319 0.23 19.31 -9.18
C ARG A 319 -0.79 19.65 -10.27
N ALA A 320 -1.13 18.69 -11.12
CA ALA A 320 -2.17 18.80 -12.15
C ALA A 320 -3.50 18.18 -11.67
N ASN A 321 -3.91 18.46 -10.43
CA ASN A 321 -5.17 17.97 -9.87
C ASN A 321 -6.39 18.44 -10.69
N ARG A 322 -7.46 17.66 -10.61
CA ARG A 322 -8.71 17.86 -11.34
C ARG A 322 -9.93 17.91 -10.43
N ILE A 323 -9.71 18.08 -9.12
CA ILE A 323 -10.77 18.04 -8.12
C ILE A 323 -11.69 19.24 -8.35
N ARG A 324 -12.98 18.93 -8.45
CA ARG A 324 -14.11 19.86 -8.60
C ARG A 324 -14.97 19.89 -7.35
N GLU A 325 -15.06 18.76 -6.66
CA GLU A 325 -15.91 18.60 -5.48
C GLU A 325 -15.06 18.13 -4.30
N LEU A 326 -15.16 18.85 -3.19
CA LEU A 326 -14.50 18.54 -1.93
C LEU A 326 -15.56 18.46 -0.83
N ASP A 327 -15.63 17.34 -0.12
CA ASP A 327 -16.45 17.23 1.09
C ASP A 327 -15.62 16.76 2.27
N PHE A 328 -15.29 17.69 3.16
CA PHE A 328 -14.61 17.45 4.43
C PHE A 328 -15.53 17.79 5.62
N SER A 329 -16.85 17.68 5.44
CA SER A 329 -17.81 17.93 6.52
C SER A 329 -17.68 16.95 7.69
N SER A 330 -18.18 17.35 8.87
CA SER A 330 -18.17 16.54 10.10
C SER A 330 -16.77 16.04 10.46
N ASN A 331 -15.81 16.96 10.51
CA ASN A 331 -14.43 16.71 10.93
C ASN A 331 -14.06 17.69 12.08
N GLN A 332 -12.77 17.80 12.42
CA GLN A 332 -12.25 18.67 13.49
C GLN A 332 -11.24 19.69 12.92
N ILE A 333 -11.41 20.08 11.65
CA ILE A 333 -10.47 20.92 10.92
C ILE A 333 -10.57 22.36 11.42
N LYS A 334 -9.43 23.00 11.71
CA LYS A 334 -9.37 24.38 12.22
C LYS A 334 -9.10 25.46 11.17
N ASN A 335 -8.50 25.07 10.05
CA ASN A 335 -8.26 25.93 8.89
C ASN A 335 -8.08 25.05 7.65
N VAL A 336 -8.19 25.68 6.48
CA VAL A 336 -8.06 25.01 5.17
C VAL A 336 -6.78 25.44 4.42
N ALA A 337 -5.69 25.69 5.14
CA ALA A 337 -4.43 26.13 4.53
C ALA A 337 -3.97 25.18 3.41
N GLY A 338 -3.74 25.72 2.20
CA GLY A 338 -3.37 24.96 1.01
C GLY A 338 -4.54 24.68 0.06
N ILE A 339 -5.79 24.97 0.46
CA ILE A 339 -6.96 24.82 -0.41
C ILE A 339 -6.84 25.66 -1.68
N GLU A 340 -6.14 26.80 -1.63
CA GLU A 340 -5.92 27.69 -2.75
C GLU A 340 -5.16 27.06 -3.93
N LYS A 341 -4.53 25.89 -3.71
CA LYS A 341 -3.87 25.08 -4.75
C LYS A 341 -4.87 24.37 -5.67
N LEU A 342 -6.12 24.19 -5.22
CA LEU A 342 -7.17 23.43 -5.92
C LEU A 342 -8.00 24.34 -6.83
N LYS A 343 -7.36 24.93 -7.84
CA LYS A 343 -7.95 25.92 -8.76
C LYS A 343 -9.15 25.44 -9.57
N LYS A 344 -9.47 24.15 -9.54
CA LYS A 344 -10.58 23.53 -10.27
C LYS A 344 -11.81 23.26 -9.40
N LEU A 345 -11.76 23.58 -8.11
CA LEU A 345 -12.91 23.43 -7.21
C LEU A 345 -14.09 24.28 -7.68
N GLU A 346 -15.25 23.64 -7.69
CA GLU A 346 -16.57 24.15 -8.04
C GLU A 346 -17.48 24.08 -6.79
N THR A 347 -17.42 22.99 -6.03
CA THR A 347 -18.21 22.78 -4.81
C THR A 347 -17.31 22.39 -3.63
N VAL A 348 -17.49 23.05 -2.49
CA VAL A 348 -16.74 22.81 -1.25
C VAL A 348 -17.70 22.68 -0.07
N ASN A 349 -17.67 21.55 0.62
CA ASN A 349 -18.40 21.32 1.87
C ASN A 349 -17.42 21.16 3.05
N LEU A 350 -17.55 22.06 4.02
CA LEU A 350 -16.74 22.17 5.24
C LEU A 350 -17.63 22.24 6.50
N GLU A 351 -18.91 21.86 6.37
CA GLU A 351 -19.89 21.87 7.47
C GLU A 351 -19.41 21.09 8.70
N SER A 352 -19.80 21.51 9.91
CA SER A 352 -19.51 20.80 11.16
C SER A 352 -18.02 20.52 11.33
N ASN A 353 -17.25 21.59 11.40
CA ASN A 353 -15.81 21.58 11.65
C ASN A 353 -15.48 22.59 12.77
N MET A 354 -14.19 22.84 13.01
CA MET A 354 -13.73 23.81 14.01
C MET A 354 -13.06 25.02 13.35
N LEU A 355 -13.48 25.38 12.12
CA LEU A 355 -12.83 26.45 11.34
C LEU A 355 -12.99 27.79 12.06
N THR A 356 -11.88 28.51 12.25
CA THR A 356 -11.89 29.90 12.73
C THR A 356 -11.64 30.91 11.60
N THR A 357 -11.11 30.44 10.48
CA THR A 357 -10.79 31.19 9.27
C THR A 357 -11.01 30.30 8.05
N ILE A 358 -11.27 30.94 6.90
CA ILE A 358 -11.45 30.34 5.58
C ILE A 358 -10.47 30.94 4.56
N ASP A 359 -9.30 31.39 5.01
CA ASP A 359 -8.26 31.93 4.15
C ASP A 359 -7.87 30.95 3.02
N GLY A 360 -7.67 31.50 1.82
CA GLY A 360 -7.36 30.75 0.60
C GLY A 360 -8.57 30.49 -0.29
N ILE A 361 -9.79 30.53 0.25
CA ILE A 361 -11.04 30.40 -0.51
C ILE A 361 -11.18 31.50 -1.57
N GLU A 362 -10.75 32.73 -1.26
CA GLU A 362 -10.79 33.88 -2.17
C GLU A 362 -10.00 33.65 -3.48
N LYS A 363 -9.10 32.66 -3.50
CA LYS A 363 -8.26 32.31 -4.64
C LYS A 363 -8.86 31.19 -5.52
N LEU A 364 -10.07 30.71 -5.23
CA LEU A 364 -10.75 29.65 -5.98
C LEU A 364 -11.64 30.23 -7.09
N ASP A 365 -11.03 30.55 -8.23
CA ASP A 365 -11.71 31.26 -9.34
C ASP A 365 -12.89 30.49 -10.00
N ASN A 366 -13.03 29.18 -9.74
CA ASN A 366 -14.13 28.36 -10.30
C ASN A 366 -15.19 27.97 -9.26
N LEU A 367 -15.06 28.44 -8.02
CA LEU A 367 -15.99 28.10 -6.95
C LEU A 367 -17.39 28.62 -7.28
N THR A 368 -18.39 27.76 -7.14
CA THR A 368 -19.81 28.08 -7.34
C THR A 368 -20.64 27.81 -6.09
N GLU A 369 -20.18 26.92 -5.21
CA GLU A 369 -20.92 26.50 -4.01
C GLU A 369 -19.97 26.26 -2.83
N LEU A 370 -20.30 26.84 -1.67
CA LEU A 370 -19.53 26.73 -0.43
C LEU A 370 -20.47 26.49 0.75
N ASN A 371 -20.26 25.40 1.50
CA ASN A 371 -20.90 25.16 2.78
C ASN A 371 -19.87 25.26 3.90
N ILE A 372 -20.08 26.19 4.83
CA ILE A 372 -19.25 26.45 6.01
C ILE A 372 -20.09 26.48 7.30
N GLY A 373 -21.29 25.88 7.27
CA GLY A 373 -22.17 25.80 8.44
C GLY A 373 -21.50 25.09 9.62
N ASP A 374 -21.98 25.37 10.82
CA ASP A 374 -21.52 24.73 12.06
C ASP A 374 -19.99 24.79 12.24
N ASN A 375 -19.46 26.02 12.28
CA ASN A 375 -18.04 26.32 12.47
C ASN A 375 -17.87 27.52 13.44
N HIS A 376 -16.63 27.94 13.71
CA HIS A 376 -16.28 29.06 14.59
C HIS A 376 -15.67 30.27 13.84
N ILE A 377 -16.10 30.50 12.59
CA ILE A 377 -15.56 31.55 11.72
C ILE A 377 -16.05 32.92 12.20
N THR A 378 -15.10 33.83 12.45
CA THR A 378 -15.38 35.22 12.86
C THR A 378 -14.98 36.26 11.82
N ASP A 379 -14.11 35.89 10.86
CA ASP A 379 -13.69 36.74 9.75
C ASP A 379 -14.18 36.16 8.40
N PHE A 380 -14.97 36.96 7.68
CA PHE A 380 -15.55 36.62 6.38
C PHE A 380 -14.92 37.40 5.22
N SER A 381 -13.79 38.07 5.43
CA SER A 381 -13.06 38.84 4.41
C SER A 381 -12.78 38.02 3.14
N ALA A 382 -12.39 36.75 3.28
CA ALA A 382 -12.15 35.84 2.15
C ALA A 382 -13.37 35.65 1.24
N ILE A 383 -14.60 35.73 1.76
CA ILE A 383 -15.83 35.64 0.95
C ILE A 383 -16.03 36.93 0.16
N ARG A 384 -15.74 38.09 0.78
CA ARG A 384 -15.88 39.40 0.13
C ARG A 384 -14.94 39.54 -1.08
N ASP A 385 -13.76 38.93 -0.99
CA ASP A 385 -12.72 39.00 -2.01
C ASP A 385 -12.90 37.99 -3.16
N LEU A 386 -13.95 37.17 -3.13
CA LEU A 386 -14.30 36.27 -4.23
C LEU A 386 -14.61 37.07 -5.50
N LYS A 387 -14.06 36.64 -6.63
CA LYS A 387 -14.22 37.32 -7.94
C LYS A 387 -15.55 37.04 -8.62
N HIS A 388 -16.30 36.05 -8.16
CA HIS A 388 -17.50 35.54 -8.80
C HIS A 388 -18.60 35.23 -7.79
N ARG A 389 -19.82 35.09 -8.31
CA ARG A 389 -20.99 34.81 -7.48
C ARG A 389 -21.08 33.34 -7.10
N ILE A 390 -21.23 33.06 -5.81
CA ILE A 390 -21.41 31.72 -5.28
C ILE A 390 -22.74 31.54 -4.53
N VAL A 391 -23.12 30.28 -4.32
CA VAL A 391 -24.10 29.85 -3.32
C VAL A 391 -23.33 29.58 -2.02
N LEU A 392 -23.77 30.20 -0.93
CA LEU A 392 -23.14 30.06 0.39
C LEU A 392 -24.16 29.46 1.37
N TYR A 393 -23.78 28.36 2.03
CA TYR A 393 -24.48 27.83 3.19
C TYR A 393 -23.65 28.11 4.45
N TYR A 394 -24.30 28.71 5.44
CA TYR A 394 -23.69 29.08 6.71
C TYR A 394 -24.76 29.12 7.81
N TYR A 395 -24.42 28.60 8.99
CA TYR A 395 -25.16 28.73 10.24
C TYR A 395 -24.18 28.53 11.40
N ALA A 396 -24.41 29.18 12.54
CA ALA A 396 -23.47 29.21 13.66
C ALA A 396 -23.60 27.97 14.58
N HIS A 397 -22.49 27.55 15.17
CA HIS A 397 -22.48 26.57 16.26
C HIS A 397 -23.12 27.21 17.52
N ASN A 398 -24.11 26.55 18.12
CA ASN A 398 -24.75 26.95 19.39
C ASN A 398 -25.32 28.37 19.48
N GLY A 399 -25.97 28.87 18.41
CA GLY A 399 -26.80 30.08 18.48
C GLY A 399 -26.06 31.42 18.70
N ALA A 400 -24.73 31.41 18.82
CA ALA A 400 -23.94 32.61 19.07
C ALA A 400 -23.53 33.33 17.77
N MET A 401 -24.52 33.84 17.02
CA MET A 401 -24.51 35.17 16.39
C MET A 401 -25.74 35.32 15.47
N PRO A 402 -26.60 36.31 15.70
CA PRO A 402 -27.51 36.76 14.65
C PRO A 402 -26.67 37.36 13.52
N TRP A 403 -26.95 36.92 12.31
CA TRP A 403 -26.46 37.55 11.08
C TRP A 403 -26.63 39.08 11.19
N ASN A 404 -25.54 39.85 11.07
CA ASN A 404 -25.66 41.30 10.88
C ASN A 404 -25.14 41.67 9.48
N GLN A 405 -25.85 42.56 8.79
CA GLN A 405 -25.43 43.08 7.48
C GLN A 405 -24.09 43.83 7.54
N GLU A 406 -23.59 44.18 8.73
CA GLU A 406 -22.30 44.85 8.92
C GLU A 406 -21.10 43.93 8.70
N LEU A 407 -21.17 42.63 9.02
CA LEU A 407 -20.04 41.69 8.97
C LEU A 407 -19.56 41.36 7.55
N LEU A 408 -20.48 41.26 6.60
CA LEU A 408 -20.15 40.99 5.19
C LEU A 408 -19.97 42.27 4.36
N GLY A 409 -20.36 43.43 4.90
CA GLY A 409 -20.49 44.67 4.15
C GLY A 409 -21.43 44.52 2.94
N GLU A 410 -21.32 45.43 1.96
CA GLU A 410 -22.08 45.38 0.68
C GLU A 410 -21.66 44.24 -0.26
N SER A 411 -21.32 43.03 0.24
CA SER A 411 -20.85 41.95 -0.63
C SER A 411 -21.91 41.53 -1.66
N THR A 412 -21.76 42.01 -2.90
CA THR A 412 -22.65 41.70 -4.04
C THR A 412 -22.34 40.36 -4.71
N ASN A 413 -21.36 39.63 -4.17
CA ASN A 413 -20.77 38.43 -4.78
C ASN A 413 -21.39 37.12 -4.27
N CYS A 414 -22.54 37.16 -3.60
CA CYS A 414 -23.33 35.96 -3.29
C CYS A 414 -24.65 36.03 -4.08
N ARG A 415 -24.99 34.98 -4.82
CA ARG A 415 -26.14 34.96 -5.75
C ARG A 415 -27.43 34.58 -5.05
N GLU A 416 -27.32 33.64 -4.12
CA GLU A 416 -28.40 33.09 -3.35
C GLU A 416 -27.81 32.73 -1.99
N PHE A 417 -28.27 33.45 -0.96
CA PHE A 417 -27.97 33.11 0.41
C PHE A 417 -29.01 32.10 0.81
N VAL A 418 -28.63 30.83 0.83
CA VAL A 418 -29.45 29.83 1.49
C VAL A 418 -28.98 29.77 2.93
N ALA A 419 -29.40 30.76 3.73
CA ALA A 419 -29.77 30.41 5.09
C ALA A 419 -30.90 29.40 4.95
N ILE A 420 -30.54 28.12 4.85
CA ILE A 420 -31.43 27.08 5.33
C ILE A 420 -31.42 27.25 6.86
N CYS A 421 -32.06 28.32 7.35
CA CYS A 421 -32.89 28.14 8.51
C CYS A 421 -33.86 27.05 8.06
N LYS A 422 -33.61 25.81 8.48
CA LYS A 422 -34.45 24.64 8.24
C LYS A 422 -35.71 24.82 9.09
N GLU A 423 -36.35 25.98 8.96
CA GLU A 423 -37.15 26.66 9.99
C GLU A 423 -38.29 25.77 10.46
N LYS A 424 -38.83 24.91 9.59
CA LYS A 424 -39.97 24.06 9.96
C LYS A 424 -39.62 22.70 10.60
N TYR A 425 -38.38 22.23 10.52
CA TYR A 425 -37.95 20.98 11.20
C TYR A 425 -36.99 21.28 12.35
N ILE A 426 -36.33 22.44 12.30
CA ILE A 426 -35.48 22.98 13.35
C ILE A 426 -36.30 23.74 14.40
N GLU A 427 -37.43 24.41 14.10
CA GLU A 427 -38.24 24.99 15.19
C GLU A 427 -38.76 23.93 16.16
N ASP A 428 -39.23 22.78 15.69
CA ASP A 428 -39.70 21.71 16.59
C ASP A 428 -38.53 21.06 17.36
N VAL A 429 -37.39 20.86 16.70
CA VAL A 429 -36.19 20.24 17.28
C VAL A 429 -35.41 21.19 18.20
N TYR A 430 -35.34 22.49 17.89
CA TYR A 430 -34.72 23.51 18.73
C TYR A 430 -35.70 24.05 19.76
N ALA A 431 -37.01 24.04 19.55
CA ALA A 431 -37.96 24.18 20.65
C ALA A 431 -37.76 23.03 21.62
N GLU A 432 -37.67 21.78 21.13
CA GLU A 432 -37.39 20.62 21.99
C GLU A 432 -36.00 20.72 22.65
N TYR A 433 -34.94 21.11 21.93
CA TYR A 433 -33.58 21.28 22.49
C TYR A 433 -33.53 22.45 23.48
N ASN A 434 -34.02 23.64 23.14
CA ASN A 434 -34.03 24.81 24.03
C ASN A 434 -34.97 24.61 25.21
N GLU A 435 -36.09 23.92 25.02
CA GLU A 435 -36.98 23.50 26.11
C GLU A 435 -36.26 22.48 27.01
N ASN A 436 -35.50 21.54 26.45
CA ASN A 436 -34.73 20.56 27.21
C ASN A 436 -33.48 21.16 27.86
N GLU A 437 -32.84 22.17 27.26
CA GLU A 437 -31.75 22.95 27.84
C GLU A 437 -32.28 23.81 28.99
N ALA A 438 -33.39 24.53 28.79
CA ALA A 438 -34.07 25.26 29.87
C ALA A 438 -34.53 24.34 30.99
N LYS A 439 -35.10 23.16 30.67
CA LYS A 439 -35.40 22.12 31.66
C LYS A 439 -34.14 21.58 32.34
N GLY A 440 -33.02 21.53 31.63
CA GLY A 440 -31.72 21.15 32.16
C GLY A 440 -31.18 22.15 33.17
N GLU A 441 -31.22 23.44 32.84
CA GLU A 441 -30.85 24.54 33.74
C GLU A 441 -31.79 24.61 34.96
N ASP A 442 -33.11 24.49 34.76
CA ASP A 442 -34.09 24.42 35.85
C ASP A 442 -33.85 23.20 36.75
N LEU A 443 -33.45 22.07 36.17
CA LEU A 443 -33.12 20.86 36.91
C LEU A 443 -31.83 21.02 37.71
N LEU A 444 -30.79 21.62 37.12
CA LEU A 444 -29.56 21.99 37.83
C LEU A 444 -29.89 22.89 39.02
N ASP A 445 -30.69 23.94 38.82
CA ASP A 445 -31.13 24.85 39.89
C ASP A 445 -31.94 24.13 40.97
N SER A 446 -32.87 23.25 40.56
CA SER A 446 -33.64 22.44 41.49
C SER A 446 -32.77 21.51 42.33
N ILE A 447 -31.73 20.91 41.74
CA ILE A 447 -30.81 20.02 42.44
C ILE A 447 -29.92 20.83 43.38
N ILE A 448 -29.28 21.89 42.88
CA ILE A 448 -28.41 22.77 43.67
C ILE A 448 -29.18 23.35 44.86
N SER A 449 -30.41 23.83 44.67
CA SER A 449 -31.22 24.38 45.76
C SER A 449 -31.56 23.37 46.87
N LYS A 450 -31.52 22.06 46.58
CA LYS A 450 -31.73 20.98 47.57
C LYS A 450 -30.46 20.54 48.28
N ILE A 451 -29.31 20.61 47.62
CA ILE A 451 -28.07 20.02 48.12
C ILE A 451 -27.03 21.05 48.57
N ILE A 452 -27.19 22.33 48.18
CA ILE A 452 -26.26 23.42 48.48
C ILE A 452 -26.94 24.52 49.29
N SER A 453 -26.24 25.05 50.29
CA SER A 453 -26.61 26.26 51.04
C SER A 453 -25.50 27.32 50.98
N ASP A 454 -25.87 28.60 51.10
CA ASP A 454 -24.96 29.75 50.92
C ASP A 454 -23.75 29.77 51.87
N ASN A 455 -23.83 29.05 52.99
CA ASN A 455 -22.76 28.93 53.99
C ASN A 455 -21.82 27.73 53.77
N MET A 456 -21.99 26.96 52.70
CA MET A 456 -21.12 25.83 52.39
C MET A 456 -19.77 26.29 51.85
N THR A 457 -18.69 25.67 52.34
CA THR A 457 -17.36 25.78 51.73
C THR A 457 -17.33 25.07 50.38
N ASP A 458 -16.36 25.39 49.52
CA ASP A 458 -16.24 24.73 48.21
C ASP A 458 -16.00 23.22 48.36
N TYR A 459 -15.27 22.78 49.38
CA TYR A 459 -15.18 21.36 49.75
C TYR A 459 -16.57 20.75 50.02
N GLN A 460 -17.39 21.42 50.85
CA GLN A 460 -18.73 20.95 51.19
C GLN A 460 -19.64 20.90 49.96
N LYS A 461 -19.52 21.85 49.04
CA LYS A 461 -20.26 21.86 47.76
C LYS A 461 -19.83 20.71 46.85
N ILE A 462 -18.52 20.50 46.66
CA ILE A 462 -17.98 19.39 45.85
C ILE A 462 -18.45 18.05 46.42
N LYS A 463 -18.38 17.90 47.75
CA LYS A 463 -18.84 16.69 48.43
C LYS A 463 -20.35 16.48 48.28
N ALA A 464 -21.16 17.53 48.45
CA ALA A 464 -22.62 17.43 48.31
C ALA A 464 -23.04 17.04 46.88
N ILE A 465 -22.39 17.60 45.86
CA ILE A 465 -22.62 17.27 44.44
C ILE A 465 -22.21 15.81 44.15
N HIS A 466 -21.02 15.41 44.59
CA HIS A 466 -20.55 14.04 44.47
C HIS A 466 -21.53 13.05 45.12
N ASP A 467 -21.90 13.30 46.38
CA ASP A 467 -22.81 12.44 47.13
C ASP A 467 -24.20 12.37 46.48
N TYR A 468 -24.68 13.49 45.92
CA TYR A 468 -25.93 13.51 45.18
C TYR A 468 -25.88 12.58 43.97
N ILE A 469 -24.86 12.70 43.12
CA ILE A 469 -24.73 11.86 41.91
C ILE A 469 -24.62 10.39 42.32
N VAL A 470 -23.72 10.05 43.23
CA VAL A 470 -23.47 8.66 43.64
C VAL A 470 -24.70 8.00 44.29
N ASN A 471 -25.49 8.73 45.07
CA ASN A 471 -26.65 8.14 45.74
C ASN A 471 -27.90 8.05 44.85
N ASN A 472 -27.98 8.85 43.79
CA ASN A 472 -29.17 8.91 42.95
C ASN A 472 -28.98 8.19 41.62
N PHE A 473 -27.76 8.15 41.08
CA PHE A 473 -27.52 7.56 39.77
C PHE A 473 -27.47 6.03 39.84
N THR A 474 -27.75 5.40 38.69
CA THR A 474 -27.50 3.97 38.48
C THR A 474 -26.71 3.78 37.20
N TYR A 475 -25.66 2.95 37.25
CA TYR A 475 -24.86 2.68 36.06
C TYR A 475 -25.66 1.89 35.01
N GLY A 476 -25.71 2.40 33.77
CA GLY A 476 -26.32 1.75 32.63
C GLY A 476 -26.94 2.72 31.62
N GLY A 477 -27.29 2.23 30.43
CA GLY A 477 -27.91 3.07 29.39
C GLY A 477 -29.35 3.48 29.71
N TYR A 478 -29.79 4.57 29.09
CA TYR A 478 -31.17 5.08 29.08
C TYR A 478 -31.68 5.14 27.62
N PRO A 479 -33.01 5.24 27.39
CA PRO A 479 -33.57 5.38 26.05
C PRO A 479 -32.93 6.58 25.33
N SER A 480 -32.55 6.42 24.07
CA SER A 480 -31.90 7.47 23.29
C SER A 480 -32.76 8.73 23.28
N MET A 481 -32.26 9.80 23.91
CA MET A 481 -32.74 11.16 23.69
C MET A 481 -31.87 11.75 22.57
N SER A 482 -32.48 12.01 21.42
CA SER A 482 -31.81 12.78 20.38
C SER A 482 -31.80 14.25 20.82
N LEU A 483 -30.64 14.90 20.73
CA LEU A 483 -30.49 16.36 20.79
C LEU A 483 -30.77 16.98 22.18
N VAL A 484 -29.87 16.73 23.14
CA VAL A 484 -29.85 17.36 24.47
C VAL A 484 -28.40 17.43 25.00
N PRO A 485 -28.05 18.41 25.86
CA PRO A 485 -26.76 18.41 26.55
C PRO A 485 -26.53 17.11 27.32
N LEU A 486 -25.35 16.50 27.23
CA LEU A 486 -25.09 15.15 27.77
C LEU A 486 -25.35 15.02 29.29
N TYR A 487 -25.28 16.11 30.05
CA TYR A 487 -25.61 16.10 31.48
C TYR A 487 -27.12 15.97 31.76
N TYR A 488 -27.98 16.45 30.84
CA TYR A 488 -29.43 16.54 31.09
C TYR A 488 -30.10 15.16 31.17
N PRO A 489 -29.93 14.23 30.21
CA PRO A 489 -30.47 12.88 30.33
C PRO A 489 -29.98 12.15 31.58
N ALA A 490 -28.71 12.34 31.93
CA ALA A 490 -28.09 11.71 33.08
C ALA A 490 -28.80 12.11 34.39
N LEU A 491 -29.01 13.41 34.59
CA LEU A 491 -29.71 13.97 35.75
C LEU A 491 -31.22 13.71 35.72
N TYR A 492 -31.83 13.72 34.53
CA TYR A 492 -33.26 13.50 34.37
C TYR A 492 -33.64 12.04 34.66
N TYR A 493 -32.90 11.08 34.11
CA TYR A 493 -33.13 9.65 34.33
C TYR A 493 -32.42 9.10 35.57
N ASN A 494 -31.52 9.87 36.19
CA ASN A 494 -30.61 9.43 37.25
C ASN A 494 -29.89 8.13 36.87
N ARG A 495 -29.34 8.09 35.66
CA ARG A 495 -28.76 6.88 35.07
C ARG A 495 -27.79 7.23 33.96
N GLY A 496 -26.72 6.48 33.79
CA GLY A 496 -25.80 6.68 32.66
C GLY A 496 -24.55 5.81 32.71
N VAL A 497 -23.66 5.99 31.74
CA VAL A 497 -22.29 5.44 31.74
C VAL A 497 -21.28 6.45 32.28
N CYS A 498 -20.01 6.10 32.35
CA CYS A 498 -18.97 6.95 32.98
C CYS A 498 -18.91 8.38 32.44
N ALA A 499 -19.16 8.60 31.15
CA ALA A 499 -19.23 9.93 30.57
C ALA A 499 -20.40 10.77 31.14
N ASP A 500 -21.57 10.15 31.34
CA ASP A 500 -22.77 10.82 31.86
C ASP A 500 -22.57 11.30 33.31
N TYR A 501 -21.92 10.48 34.14
CA TYR A 501 -21.57 10.85 35.52
C TYR A 501 -20.61 12.04 35.52
N ALA A 502 -19.60 12.02 34.65
CA ALA A 502 -18.61 13.08 34.58
C ALA A 502 -19.19 14.39 34.03
N PHE A 503 -20.11 14.35 33.07
CA PHE A 503 -20.80 15.53 32.57
C PHE A 503 -21.80 16.11 33.59
N ALA A 504 -22.55 15.26 34.29
CA ALA A 504 -23.44 15.70 35.37
C ALA A 504 -22.68 16.39 36.50
N ASN A 505 -21.53 15.82 36.90
CA ASN A 505 -20.66 16.39 37.93
C ASN A 505 -20.07 17.73 37.47
N ASP A 506 -19.56 17.83 36.24
CA ASP A 506 -19.01 19.07 35.67
C ASP A 506 -20.07 20.18 35.61
N ALA A 507 -21.30 19.87 35.16
CA ALA A 507 -22.39 20.83 35.07
C ALA A 507 -22.82 21.37 36.45
N LEU A 508 -22.99 20.49 37.45
CA LEU A 508 -23.35 20.89 38.81
C LEU A 508 -22.25 21.72 39.48
N LEU A 509 -20.97 21.36 39.27
CA LEU A 509 -19.81 22.11 39.78
C LEU A 509 -19.72 23.50 39.12
N GLY A 510 -19.89 23.56 37.80
CA GLY A 510 -19.95 24.82 37.06
C GLY A 510 -21.05 25.75 37.57
N ARG A 511 -22.22 25.20 37.91
CA ARG A 511 -23.35 25.98 38.44
C ARG A 511 -23.06 26.66 39.78
N VAL A 512 -22.18 26.07 40.60
CA VAL A 512 -21.73 26.66 41.87
C VAL A 512 -20.40 27.40 41.77
N GLY A 513 -19.90 27.63 40.56
CA GLY A 513 -18.68 28.38 40.29
C GLY A 513 -17.38 27.63 40.55
N ILE A 514 -17.43 26.29 40.66
CA ILE A 514 -16.27 25.45 40.89
C ILE A 514 -15.75 24.95 39.54
N LYS A 515 -14.49 25.28 39.26
CA LYS A 515 -13.86 24.88 38.00
C LYS A 515 -13.55 23.39 38.01
N SER A 516 -13.94 22.70 36.93
CA SER A 516 -13.60 21.30 36.70
C SER A 516 -13.14 21.06 35.27
N PHE A 517 -12.57 19.88 35.04
CA PHE A 517 -12.12 19.38 33.75
C PHE A 517 -12.66 17.98 33.55
N TYR A 518 -13.27 17.72 32.40
CA TYR A 518 -13.63 16.39 31.93
C TYR A 518 -12.39 15.66 31.40
N ILE A 519 -12.20 14.40 31.80
CA ILE A 519 -11.02 13.58 31.47
C ILE A 519 -11.47 12.24 30.95
N THR A 520 -10.76 11.73 29.94
CA THR A 520 -10.92 10.38 29.41
C THR A 520 -9.60 9.60 29.45
N SER A 521 -9.69 8.29 29.64
CA SER A 521 -8.58 7.36 29.41
C SER A 521 -8.78 6.61 28.09
N ASP A 522 -7.78 6.65 27.23
CA ASP A 522 -7.78 5.96 25.92
C ASP A 522 -7.26 4.50 26.01
N TYR A 523 -7.01 4.00 27.22
CA TYR A 523 -6.47 2.66 27.45
C TYR A 523 -7.51 1.74 28.12
N GLY A 524 -7.83 0.61 27.48
CA GLY A 524 -8.81 -0.37 27.97
C GLY A 524 -10.22 -0.18 27.37
N GLU A 525 -11.27 -0.40 28.15
CA GLU A 525 -12.68 -0.17 27.75
C GLU A 525 -13.07 1.32 27.65
N GLY A 526 -12.12 2.24 27.89
CA GLY A 526 -12.38 3.67 28.01
C GLY A 526 -13.05 4.01 29.35
N HIS A 527 -12.63 5.12 29.98
CA HIS A 527 -13.25 5.60 31.22
C HIS A 527 -13.21 7.12 31.28
N ALA A 528 -14.23 7.74 31.89
CA ALA A 528 -14.35 9.19 32.01
C ALA A 528 -14.63 9.63 33.45
N TRP A 529 -14.00 10.73 33.89
CA TRP A 529 -14.12 11.32 35.24
C TRP A 529 -13.72 12.80 35.22
N ASN A 530 -13.67 13.46 36.39
CA ASN A 530 -13.32 14.87 36.50
C ASN A 530 -12.05 15.14 37.30
N ILE A 531 -11.36 16.23 36.97
CA ILE A 531 -10.49 16.95 37.92
C ILE A 531 -11.24 18.20 38.38
N VAL A 532 -11.22 18.50 39.66
CA VAL A 532 -11.88 19.67 40.27
C VAL A 532 -10.84 20.58 40.91
N GLN A 533 -11.09 21.89 40.88
CA GLN A 533 -10.28 22.88 41.58
C GLN A 533 -10.83 23.11 42.99
N LEU A 534 -9.97 23.00 44.00
CA LEU A 534 -10.28 23.28 45.40
C LEU A 534 -9.08 23.95 46.07
N ASP A 535 -9.29 25.09 46.73
CA ASP A 535 -8.26 25.87 47.43
C ASP A 535 -7.00 26.17 46.57
N GLY A 536 -7.22 26.43 45.27
CA GLY A 536 -6.15 26.72 44.31
C GLY A 536 -5.34 25.51 43.84
N GLN A 537 -5.69 24.30 44.29
CA GLN A 537 -5.12 23.03 43.87
C GLN A 537 -6.13 22.21 43.06
N TYR A 538 -5.66 21.12 42.45
CA TYR A 538 -6.47 20.24 41.61
C TYR A 538 -6.49 18.82 42.17
N TYR A 539 -7.65 18.17 42.07
CA TYR A 539 -7.88 16.82 42.60
C TYR A 539 -8.78 16.03 41.66
N HIS A 540 -8.57 14.72 41.57
CA HIS A 540 -9.48 13.82 40.87
C HIS A 540 -10.75 13.58 41.68
N VAL A 541 -11.89 13.56 40.98
CA VAL A 541 -13.19 13.14 41.49
C VAL A 541 -13.81 12.19 40.47
N ASP A 542 -14.14 10.97 40.89
CA ASP A 542 -14.76 9.96 40.03
C ASP A 542 -16.04 9.39 40.65
N CYS A 543 -17.16 10.06 40.34
CA CYS A 543 -18.47 9.65 40.80
C CYS A 543 -18.88 8.26 40.28
N THR A 544 -18.33 7.79 39.16
CA THR A 544 -18.69 6.49 38.60
C THR A 544 -18.10 5.36 39.42
N TRP A 545 -16.83 5.48 39.82
CA TRP A 545 -16.18 4.44 40.62
C TRP A 545 -16.49 4.53 42.10
N ASP A 546 -16.90 5.70 42.58
CA ASP A 546 -17.49 5.86 43.90
C ASP A 546 -18.96 5.43 43.97
N ASP A 547 -19.63 5.20 42.83
CA ASP A 547 -20.92 4.50 42.74
C ASP A 547 -20.75 3.00 43.01
N PRO A 548 -21.29 2.50 44.13
CA PRO A 548 -21.13 1.11 44.55
C PRO A 548 -22.11 0.15 43.87
N ILE A 549 -22.70 0.45 42.70
CA ILE A 549 -23.69 -0.38 41.98
C ILE A 549 -24.61 -1.16 42.94
N GLY A 550 -25.52 -0.46 43.61
CA GLY A 550 -26.48 -1.05 44.56
C GLY A 550 -25.98 -1.23 46.00
N GLY A 551 -24.92 -0.52 46.41
CA GLY A 551 -24.36 -0.50 47.77
C GLY A 551 -24.37 0.89 48.45
N SER A 552 -23.61 1.06 49.54
CA SER A 552 -23.47 2.34 50.25
C SER A 552 -22.36 3.23 49.66
N LEU A 553 -22.62 4.54 49.61
CA LEU A 553 -21.73 5.63 49.19
C LEU A 553 -20.24 5.41 49.54
N ARG A 554 -19.36 5.59 48.55
CA ARG A 554 -17.90 5.46 48.68
C ARG A 554 -17.19 6.79 48.40
N TYR A 555 -15.93 6.87 48.82
CA TYR A 555 -15.04 8.03 48.65
C TYR A 555 -13.63 7.58 48.22
N MET A 556 -13.53 6.44 47.56
CA MET A 556 -12.25 5.87 47.14
C MET A 556 -11.61 6.70 46.02
N TYR A 557 -12.40 7.44 45.25
CA TYR A 557 -11.96 8.28 44.14
C TYR A 557 -12.35 9.76 44.32
N PHE A 558 -12.61 10.16 45.56
CA PHE A 558 -13.02 11.51 45.92
C PHE A 558 -11.82 12.34 46.40
N LEU A 559 -11.50 13.41 45.64
CA LEU A 559 -10.44 14.38 45.93
C LEU A 559 -9.03 13.76 46.11
N ILE A 560 -8.64 12.90 45.16
CA ILE A 560 -7.37 12.17 45.22
C ILE A 560 -6.31 12.73 44.24
N SER A 561 -5.04 12.45 44.54
CA SER A 561 -3.88 12.81 43.71
C SER A 561 -3.74 11.95 42.45
N ASP A 562 -2.93 12.40 41.49
CA ASP A 562 -2.49 11.60 40.34
C ASP A 562 -1.87 10.27 40.79
N ALA A 563 -1.08 10.30 41.88
CA ALA A 563 -0.42 9.12 42.44
C ALA A 563 -1.44 8.12 43.00
N GLN A 564 -2.41 8.61 43.78
CA GLN A 564 -3.46 7.76 44.35
C GLN A 564 -4.43 7.25 43.28
N MET A 565 -4.74 8.06 42.26
CA MET A 565 -5.57 7.65 41.13
C MET A 565 -4.91 6.50 40.37
N ASN A 566 -3.60 6.59 40.11
CA ASN A 566 -2.82 5.51 39.50
C ASN A 566 -2.73 4.24 40.38
N VAL A 567 -2.69 4.38 41.70
CA VAL A 567 -2.70 3.24 42.64
C VAL A 567 -4.08 2.57 42.70
N ASN A 568 -5.14 3.37 42.75
CA ASN A 568 -6.52 2.88 42.81
C ASN A 568 -6.96 2.26 41.48
N ARG A 569 -6.35 2.66 40.36
CA ARG A 569 -6.60 2.07 39.04
C ARG A 569 -5.53 2.48 38.02
N TYR A 570 -5.02 1.52 37.25
CA TYR A 570 -4.10 1.81 36.14
C TYR A 570 -4.87 2.19 34.87
N TYR A 571 -5.38 3.41 34.81
CA TYR A 571 -5.90 4.02 33.57
C TYR A 571 -5.01 5.19 33.20
N PRO A 572 -4.04 5.04 32.30
CA PRO A 572 -3.18 6.15 31.91
C PRO A 572 -3.98 7.22 31.15
N TRP A 573 -4.03 8.45 31.69
CA TRP A 573 -4.52 9.65 30.99
C TRP A 573 -3.34 10.51 30.49
N GLU A 574 -3.60 11.39 29.53
CA GLU A 574 -2.57 12.30 29.00
C GLU A 574 -2.32 13.46 29.98
N THR A 575 -1.43 13.24 30.94
CA THR A 575 -1.10 14.21 32.00
C THR A 575 -0.61 15.56 31.50
N SER A 576 -0.12 15.67 30.25
CA SER A 576 0.28 16.94 29.65
C SER A 576 -0.88 17.86 29.24
N LYS A 577 -2.11 17.35 29.18
CA LYS A 577 -3.30 18.14 28.77
C LYS A 577 -4.07 18.75 29.93
N TYR A 578 -3.85 18.27 31.16
CA TYR A 578 -4.64 18.62 32.34
C TYR A 578 -3.73 19.10 33.47
N PRO A 579 -4.24 19.91 34.42
CA PRO A 579 -3.46 20.28 35.59
C PRO A 579 -3.09 19.05 36.44
N ALA A 580 -1.89 19.07 37.01
CA ALA A 580 -1.43 18.00 37.90
C ALA A 580 -2.21 18.02 39.23
N CYS A 581 -2.47 16.83 39.79
CA CYS A 581 -3.11 16.65 41.09
C CYS A 581 -2.05 16.13 42.10
N PRO A 582 -1.26 17.01 42.74
CA PRO A 582 -0.03 16.60 43.42
C PRO A 582 -0.24 15.83 44.73
N ASN A 583 -1.34 16.08 45.45
CA ASN A 583 -1.58 15.53 46.79
C ASN A 583 -3.06 15.11 46.95
N ASN A 584 -3.33 14.12 47.81
CA ASN A 584 -4.70 13.83 48.22
C ASN A 584 -5.21 14.97 49.10
N TYR A 585 -6.50 15.28 49.04
CA TYR A 585 -7.12 16.22 49.96
C TYR A 585 -7.30 15.53 51.33
N SER A 586 -6.84 16.16 52.40
CA SER A 586 -6.78 15.61 53.76
C SER A 586 -7.94 16.02 54.64
#